data_AF-A0A7L4TGR3-F1
#
_entry.id   AF-A0A7L4TGR3-F1
#
_cell.length_a   1.000
_cell.length_b   1.000
_cell.length_c   1.000
_cell.angle_alpha   90.00
_cell.angle_beta   90.00
_cell.angle_gamma   90.00
#
_symmetry.space_group_name_H-M   'P 1'
#
loop_
_entity.id
_entity.type
_entity.pdbx_description
1 polymer ?
#
loop_
_entity_poly.entity_id
_entity_poly.type
_entity_poly.pdbx_seq_one_letter_code
_entity_poly.pdbx_strand_id
1 'polypeptide(L)'
;MELHRIKPTMSVTRIVKGKITEITGGTHRIFAKNIEFNSKERIEYNAPQYTYGEPEEPPRYKNPKIVAIQFINENGIVLKNDNLAAFGGITATNLLYGKKLKIKLYTKEVKDGTEIEFELKGNAKDDSQQFPHIVHLSWALEIQGNTCETDFFTLNPLWHSEHYENYNYNTHRTEIKAEDLNTFHICGTIESRYFEMPENREDDLKPVAYLRNYEELLGLGNPDKAGEKVLVLNNENKFINYNRDIFVISRDFSGYLNYTPDLTLQDIKERIKTDAKLLWETAVKQVQGGHLDDRPLYWARTKMLLRLKRHPLFSNDLDYEKSIVKKGTELEKMIQLFEELSRNYIGVDFSRAGNRKKLLITGFDPFVLNDDPKAPKSVNYGNPLQSNPSGVTALALHGLNIGHYNIQTFICPVRYKDFDEFKNGKGIIETFVQRFIQEADMIITVSQGSPFRFDVDRFPAKNRGGFMDNMLWGAKSDGYNEENFKQLVAGEEFYETTLPYEKIVPQKNNASDRFWTYFNQTFVAREDNHKINFIEGTELNKTLFDIQNLTSLKGSGDDYLSNEIFYRVAKMRTEQRPYLQTGHLHIPLIQEKIPDIYERGNETTKDLNPVIKELVNEIKSIIYKT
;
A
#
# COMPACT_ATOMS: atom_id res chain seq x y z
N MET A 1 2.18 29.09 8.68
CA MET A 1 1.05 29.95 8.28
C MET A 1 1.46 30.64 7.00
N GLU A 2 1.23 29.99 5.86
CA GLU A 2 1.57 30.53 4.55
C GLU A 2 0.40 30.24 3.61
N LEU A 3 -0.03 31.32 2.96
CA LEU A 3 -1.30 31.48 2.28
C LEU A 3 -1.51 30.48 1.15
N HIS A 4 -2.65 29.78 1.22
CA HIS A 4 -3.28 29.16 0.06
C HIS A 4 -3.47 30.20 -1.05
N ARG A 5 -2.69 30.08 -2.13
CA ARG A 5 -3.09 30.64 -3.42
C ARG A 5 -4.22 29.79 -3.96
N ILE A 6 -5.44 30.16 -3.61
CA ILE A 6 -6.63 29.87 -4.40
C ILE A 6 -6.29 30.35 -5.82
N LYS A 7 -6.22 29.42 -6.80
CA LYS A 7 -6.19 29.82 -8.21
C LYS A 7 -7.37 30.79 -8.38
N PRO A 8 -7.15 32.02 -8.89
CA PRO A 8 -8.29 32.86 -9.19
C PRO A 8 -9.16 32.06 -10.15
N THR A 9 -10.43 31.84 -9.81
CA THR A 9 -11.45 31.62 -10.82
C THR A 9 -11.28 32.77 -11.79
N MET A 10 -10.67 32.51 -12.95
CA MET A 10 -10.48 33.53 -13.97
C MET A 10 -11.88 33.89 -14.48
N SER A 11 -12.54 34.84 -13.80
CA SER A 11 -13.61 35.60 -14.41
C SER A 11 -12.94 36.41 -15.51
N VAL A 12 -13.03 35.95 -16.75
CA VAL A 12 -12.61 36.74 -17.90
C VAL A 12 -13.68 37.80 -18.12
N THR A 13 -13.55 38.92 -17.42
CA THR A 13 -14.48 40.05 -17.57
C THR A 13 -14.10 40.81 -18.83
N ARG A 14 -14.85 40.59 -19.92
CA ARG A 14 -14.70 41.37 -21.15
C ARG A 14 -15.49 42.68 -20.99
N ILE A 15 -14.80 43.77 -20.65
CA ILE A 15 -15.41 45.10 -20.55
C ILE A 15 -15.34 45.77 -21.92
N VAL A 16 -16.51 46.05 -22.51
CA VAL A 16 -16.61 46.67 -23.83
C VAL A 16 -17.24 48.05 -23.66
N LYS A 17 -16.54 49.12 -24.09
CA LYS A 17 -17.00 50.51 -23.95
C LYS A 17 -17.95 50.90 -25.11
N GLY A 18 -19.08 50.21 -25.26
CA GLY A 18 -20.07 50.55 -26.31
C GLY A 18 -21.17 49.50 -26.50
N LYS A 19 -22.03 49.71 -27.52
CA LYS A 19 -23.07 48.77 -27.96
C LYS A 19 -22.40 47.65 -28.77
N ILE A 20 -22.49 46.41 -28.31
CA ILE A 20 -22.00 45.23 -29.06
C ILE A 20 -23.13 44.73 -29.94
N THR A 21 -22.87 44.54 -31.22
CA THR A 21 -23.75 43.81 -32.13
C THR A 21 -22.89 42.77 -32.84
N GLU A 22 -23.08 41.51 -32.49
CA GLU A 22 -22.34 40.39 -33.08
C GLU A 22 -23.29 39.66 -34.05
N ILE A 23 -23.05 39.82 -35.35
CA ILE A 23 -23.84 39.16 -36.40
C ILE A 23 -23.05 37.93 -36.85
N THR A 24 -23.49 36.75 -36.42
CA THR A 24 -22.87 35.49 -36.80
C THR A 24 -23.64 34.81 -37.92
N GLY A 25 -22.98 34.52 -39.05
CA GLY A 25 -23.53 33.67 -40.09
C GLY A 25 -23.37 32.19 -39.75
N GLY A 26 -24.15 31.65 -38.81
CA GLY A 26 -24.08 30.24 -38.39
C GLY A 26 -24.46 29.99 -36.93
N THR A 27 -24.05 28.83 -36.40
CA THR A 27 -24.25 28.47 -34.98
C THR A 27 -23.25 29.20 -34.09
N HIS A 28 -23.73 29.97 -33.10
CA HIS A 28 -22.92 30.59 -32.06
C HIS A 28 -23.04 29.77 -30.75
N ARG A 29 -21.92 29.42 -30.13
CA ARG A 29 -21.87 28.64 -28.87
C ARG A 29 -20.98 29.36 -27.85
N ILE A 30 -21.42 29.42 -26.60
CA ILE A 30 -20.66 29.96 -25.48
C ILE A 30 -20.47 28.83 -24.46
N PHE A 31 -19.22 28.50 -24.14
CA PHE A 31 -18.88 27.47 -23.16
C PHE A 31 -18.26 28.14 -21.93
N ALA A 32 -18.89 27.99 -20.76
CA ALA A 32 -18.36 28.48 -19.49
C ALA A 32 -19.05 27.79 -18.31
N LYS A 33 -18.33 27.69 -17.18
CA LYS A 33 -18.89 27.16 -15.93
C LYS A 33 -19.97 28.08 -15.32
N ASN A 34 -19.82 29.39 -15.49
CA ASN A 34 -20.79 30.42 -15.11
C ASN A 34 -20.65 31.60 -16.08
N ILE A 35 -21.77 32.13 -16.56
CA ILE A 35 -21.80 33.31 -17.43
C ILE A 35 -22.68 34.37 -16.78
N GLU A 36 -22.13 35.57 -16.60
CA GLU A 36 -22.86 36.73 -16.13
C GLU A 36 -22.75 37.84 -17.17
N PHE A 37 -23.87 38.24 -17.76
CA PHE A 37 -23.93 39.35 -18.71
C PHE A 37 -24.45 40.60 -17.99
N ASN A 38 -23.58 41.59 -17.84
CA ASN A 38 -23.93 42.89 -17.26
C ASN A 38 -24.02 43.95 -18.36
N SER A 39 -25.20 44.53 -18.58
CA SER A 39 -25.45 45.57 -19.58
C SER A 39 -26.31 46.69 -19.00
N LYS A 40 -26.06 47.94 -19.42
CA LYS A 40 -26.90 49.10 -19.09
C LYS A 40 -28.20 49.15 -19.90
N GLU A 41 -28.27 48.37 -20.99
CA GLU A 41 -29.43 48.23 -21.88
C GLU A 41 -29.81 46.76 -22.06
N ARG A 42 -30.96 46.49 -22.70
CA ARG A 42 -31.45 45.13 -22.97
C ARG A 42 -30.46 44.34 -23.84
N ILE A 43 -30.20 43.09 -23.45
CA ILE A 43 -29.45 42.12 -24.25
C ILE A 43 -30.46 41.29 -25.05
N GLU A 44 -30.30 41.23 -26.37
CA GLU A 44 -31.16 40.44 -27.26
C GLU A 44 -30.32 39.38 -27.98
N TYR A 45 -30.72 38.11 -27.83
CA TYR A 45 -30.21 36.99 -28.61
C TYR A 45 -31.27 36.61 -29.64
N ASN A 46 -31.00 36.88 -30.92
CA ASN A 46 -31.91 36.56 -32.02
C ASN A 46 -31.36 35.38 -32.81
N ALA A 47 -31.96 34.21 -32.66
CA ALA A 47 -31.65 33.01 -33.42
C ALA A 47 -32.94 32.24 -33.78
N PRO A 48 -33.04 31.61 -34.96
CA PRO A 48 -34.19 30.77 -35.32
C PRO A 48 -34.40 29.59 -34.35
N GLN A 49 -33.34 29.10 -33.72
CA GLN A 49 -33.35 28.06 -32.68
C GLN A 49 -32.22 28.33 -31.67
N TYR A 50 -32.48 28.07 -30.38
CA TYR A 50 -31.47 28.10 -29.32
C TYR A 50 -31.78 27.02 -28.26
N THR A 51 -30.75 26.50 -27.61
CA THR A 51 -30.85 25.50 -26.53
C THR A 51 -29.94 25.89 -25.37
N TYR A 52 -30.32 25.49 -24.16
CA TYR A 52 -29.47 25.53 -22.97
C TYR A 52 -29.19 24.08 -22.54
N GLY A 53 -27.97 23.79 -22.12
CA GLY A 53 -27.55 22.46 -21.69
C GLY A 53 -26.37 22.53 -20.73
N GLU A 54 -25.91 21.37 -20.29
CA GLU A 54 -24.68 21.27 -19.51
C GLU A 54 -23.50 21.87 -20.29
N PRO A 55 -22.54 22.54 -19.62
CA PRO A 55 -21.37 23.08 -20.29
C PRO A 55 -20.58 21.96 -20.99
N GLU A 56 -20.54 22.01 -22.32
CA GLU A 56 -19.63 21.18 -23.12
C GLU A 56 -18.23 21.81 -23.11
N GLU A 57 -17.19 21.00 -23.32
CA GLU A 57 -15.87 21.57 -23.58
C GLU A 57 -15.81 22.24 -24.96
N PRO A 58 -15.06 23.35 -25.10
CA PRO A 58 -14.92 24.01 -26.39
C PRO A 58 -14.30 23.05 -27.42
N PRO A 59 -14.76 23.07 -28.68
CA PRO A 59 -14.20 22.22 -29.71
C PRO A 59 -12.72 22.55 -29.91
N ARG A 60 -11.90 21.52 -30.14
CA ARG A 60 -10.50 21.72 -30.50
C ARG A 60 -10.40 22.47 -31.81
N TYR A 61 -9.51 23.45 -31.87
CA TYR A 61 -9.25 24.14 -33.12
C TYR A 61 -8.39 23.24 -34.02
N LYS A 62 -9.01 22.72 -35.08
CA LYS A 62 -8.33 22.03 -36.15
C LYS A 62 -7.71 23.04 -37.12
N ASN A 63 -6.39 23.15 -37.11
CA ASN A 63 -5.70 23.88 -38.17
C ASN A 63 -5.82 23.09 -39.49
N PRO A 64 -6.36 23.69 -40.57
CA PRO A 64 -6.60 22.97 -41.82
C PRO A 64 -5.34 22.41 -42.48
N LYS A 65 -4.15 22.90 -42.11
CA LYS A 65 -2.87 22.39 -42.59
C LYS A 65 -2.40 21.12 -41.87
N ILE A 66 -3.00 20.77 -40.73
CA ILE A 66 -2.68 19.54 -39.99
C ILE A 66 -3.71 18.49 -40.34
N VAL A 67 -3.24 17.40 -40.95
CA VAL A 67 -4.06 16.29 -41.45
C VAL A 67 -4.33 15.29 -40.34
N ALA A 68 -3.27 14.86 -39.65
CA ALA A 68 -3.36 13.84 -38.61
C ALA A 68 -2.18 13.92 -37.65
N ILE A 69 -2.38 13.33 -36.47
CA ILE A 69 -1.32 13.00 -35.52
C ILE A 69 -1.36 11.51 -35.23
N GLN A 70 -0.20 10.90 -35.02
CA GLN A 70 -0.06 9.53 -34.56
C GLN A 70 0.89 9.50 -33.37
N PHE A 71 0.44 8.90 -32.27
CA PHE A 71 1.34 8.43 -31.23
C PHE A 71 1.83 7.03 -31.63
N ILE A 72 3.14 6.80 -31.62
CA ILE A 72 3.75 5.57 -32.11
C ILE A 72 4.66 5.01 -31.02
N ASN A 73 4.48 3.75 -30.64
CA ASN A 73 5.35 3.12 -29.64
C ASN A 73 6.72 2.72 -30.22
N GLU A 74 7.61 2.25 -29.35
CA GLU A 74 8.96 1.79 -29.71
C GLU A 74 9.01 0.67 -30.77
N ASN A 75 7.92 -0.07 -30.96
CA ASN A 75 7.81 -1.13 -31.96
C ASN A 75 7.22 -0.63 -33.30
N GLY A 76 7.02 0.68 -33.46
CA GLY A 76 6.43 1.26 -34.67
C GLY A 76 4.91 1.12 -34.79
N ILE A 77 4.22 0.69 -33.72
CA ILE A 77 2.77 0.52 -33.71
C ILE A 77 2.10 1.86 -33.39
N VAL A 78 1.15 2.26 -34.23
CA VAL A 78 0.29 3.43 -33.97
C VAL A 78 -0.66 3.10 -32.83
N LEU A 79 -0.58 3.90 -31.76
CA LEU A 79 -1.37 3.77 -30.56
C LEU A 79 -2.77 4.35 -30.77
N LYS A 80 -3.78 3.61 -30.33
CA LYS A 80 -5.20 3.99 -30.36
C LYS A 80 -5.87 3.55 -29.06
N ASN A 81 -7.02 4.15 -28.79
CA ASN A 81 -7.88 3.71 -27.70
C ASN A 81 -8.68 2.48 -28.14
N ASP A 82 -8.49 1.38 -27.42
CA ASP A 82 -9.10 0.08 -27.69
C ASP A 82 -9.62 -0.53 -26.38
N ASN A 83 -10.39 -1.62 -26.50
CA ASN A 83 -10.85 -2.40 -25.35
C ASN A 83 -9.67 -3.18 -24.72
N LEU A 84 -9.30 -2.86 -23.48
CA LEU A 84 -8.21 -3.55 -22.79
C LEU A 84 -8.75 -4.58 -21.79
N ALA A 85 -8.83 -5.85 -22.21
CA ALA A 85 -9.30 -6.95 -21.37
C ALA A 85 -8.53 -7.08 -20.04
N ALA A 86 -7.22 -6.82 -20.07
CA ALA A 86 -6.35 -6.83 -18.88
C ALA A 86 -6.74 -5.79 -17.81
N PHE A 87 -7.60 -4.83 -18.14
CA PHE A 87 -8.11 -3.77 -17.25
C PHE A 87 -9.64 -3.80 -17.18
N GLY A 88 -10.24 -5.00 -17.22
CA GLY A 88 -11.70 -5.14 -17.15
C GLY A 88 -12.44 -4.70 -18.42
N GLY A 89 -11.73 -4.58 -19.55
CA GLY A 89 -12.33 -4.21 -20.83
C GLY A 89 -12.64 -2.71 -20.96
N ILE A 90 -11.91 -1.84 -20.26
CA ILE A 90 -12.05 -0.39 -20.44
C ILE A 90 -11.48 0.07 -21.79
N THR A 91 -12.03 1.16 -22.33
CA THR A 91 -11.51 1.82 -23.53
C THR A 91 -10.33 2.73 -23.16
N ALA A 92 -9.12 2.30 -23.49
CA ALA A 92 -7.88 3.00 -23.19
C ALA A 92 -6.78 2.69 -24.21
N THR A 93 -5.69 3.45 -24.16
CA THR A 93 -4.53 3.18 -25.01
C THR A 93 -3.72 2.04 -24.41
N ASN A 94 -3.37 1.02 -25.22
CA ASN A 94 -2.41 -0.01 -24.84
C ASN A 94 -0.96 0.54 -24.79
N LEU A 95 -0.74 1.47 -23.86
CA LEU A 95 0.53 2.10 -23.55
C LEU A 95 0.65 2.16 -22.03
N LEU A 96 1.68 1.52 -21.50
CA LEU A 96 2.02 1.66 -20.08
C LEU A 96 2.82 2.95 -19.89
N TYR A 97 2.54 3.68 -18.79
CA TYR A 97 3.44 4.77 -18.39
C TYR A 97 4.90 4.27 -18.27
N GLY A 98 5.84 5.13 -18.63
CA GLY A 98 7.27 4.84 -18.69
C GLY A 98 7.73 4.10 -19.96
N LYS A 99 6.83 3.58 -20.81
CA LYS A 99 7.21 3.03 -22.12
C LYS A 99 7.46 4.15 -23.13
N LYS A 100 8.40 3.89 -24.05
CA LYS A 100 8.79 4.86 -25.08
C LYS A 100 7.71 5.01 -26.14
N LEU A 101 7.45 6.26 -26.51
CA LEU A 101 6.60 6.64 -27.63
C LEU A 101 7.18 7.87 -28.34
N LYS A 102 6.78 8.07 -29.59
CA LYS A 102 7.02 9.30 -30.35
C LYS A 102 5.73 9.82 -30.96
N ILE A 103 5.73 11.09 -31.34
CA ILE A 103 4.64 11.73 -32.06
C ILE A 103 5.05 11.91 -33.51
N LYS A 104 4.18 11.52 -34.44
CA LYS A 104 4.32 11.80 -35.87
C LYS A 104 3.15 12.65 -36.35
N LEU A 105 3.46 13.77 -36.98
CA LEU A 105 2.50 14.73 -37.51
C LEU A 105 2.49 14.66 -39.04
N TYR A 106 1.30 14.77 -39.61
CA TYR A 106 1.07 14.85 -41.04
C TYR A 106 0.44 16.19 -41.38
N THR A 107 1.02 16.90 -42.33
CA THR A 107 0.52 18.18 -42.81
C THR A 107 0.09 18.10 -44.27
N LYS A 108 -0.51 19.17 -44.77
CA LYS A 108 -0.75 19.38 -46.20
C LYS A 108 -0.52 20.83 -46.55
N GLU A 109 -0.04 21.07 -47.77
CA GLU A 109 0.16 22.43 -48.28
C GLU A 109 1.07 23.28 -47.37
N VAL A 110 2.07 22.62 -46.77
CA VAL A 110 3.13 23.25 -45.98
C VAL A 110 4.45 23.11 -46.75
N LYS A 111 5.26 24.17 -46.77
CA LYS A 111 6.57 24.15 -47.43
C LYS A 111 7.56 23.39 -46.57
N ASP A 112 8.49 22.69 -47.23
CA ASP A 112 9.61 22.07 -46.53
C ASP A 112 10.44 23.16 -45.82
N GLY A 113 10.89 22.86 -44.59
CA GLY A 113 11.57 23.80 -43.71
C GLY A 113 10.65 24.74 -42.92
N THR A 114 9.31 24.65 -43.08
CA THR A 114 8.39 25.35 -42.17
C THR A 114 8.50 24.74 -40.77
N GLU A 115 8.72 25.60 -39.77
CA GLU A 115 8.76 25.20 -38.36
C GLU A 115 7.34 25.02 -37.78
N ILE A 116 7.18 23.96 -36.99
CA ILE A 116 6.01 23.68 -36.16
C ILE A 116 6.45 23.54 -34.71
N GLU A 117 5.78 24.29 -33.83
CA GLU A 117 6.03 24.25 -32.39
C GLU A 117 4.83 23.62 -31.70
N PHE A 118 5.04 22.69 -30.77
CA PHE A 118 3.97 22.08 -29.99
C PHE A 118 4.47 21.49 -28.67
N GLU A 119 3.55 21.30 -27.74
CA GLU A 119 3.81 20.72 -26.43
C GLU A 119 2.74 19.68 -26.06
N LEU A 120 3.12 18.75 -25.19
CA LEU A 120 2.19 17.79 -24.60
C LEU A 120 1.42 18.44 -23.46
N LYS A 121 0.11 18.22 -23.43
CA LYS A 121 -0.79 18.61 -22.34
C LYS A 121 -1.41 17.38 -21.71
N GLY A 122 -1.42 17.35 -20.38
CA GLY A 122 -2.09 16.34 -19.59
C GLY A 122 -3.39 16.89 -19.00
N ASN A 123 -4.46 16.13 -19.12
CA ASN A 123 -5.76 16.41 -18.52
C ASN A 123 -6.03 15.37 -17.43
N ALA A 124 -6.46 15.85 -16.27
CA ALA A 124 -6.83 15.01 -15.14
C ALA A 124 -8.21 15.39 -14.61
N LYS A 125 -8.93 14.41 -14.09
CA LYS A 125 -10.23 14.63 -13.44
C LYS A 125 -10.08 15.17 -12.01
N ASP A 126 -9.03 14.75 -11.30
CA ASP A 126 -8.67 15.31 -9.99
C ASP A 126 -7.81 16.56 -10.18
N ASP A 127 -8.32 17.72 -9.77
CA ASP A 127 -7.62 19.01 -9.83
C ASP A 127 -6.29 19.03 -9.04
N SER A 128 -6.11 18.09 -8.11
CA SER A 128 -4.89 17.90 -7.34
C SER A 128 -3.80 17.16 -8.11
N GLN A 129 -4.16 16.43 -9.17
CA GLN A 129 -3.21 15.71 -10.02
C GLN A 129 -2.24 16.71 -10.65
N GLN A 130 -0.95 16.44 -10.47
CA GLN A 130 0.12 17.21 -11.09
C GLN A 130 0.78 16.38 -12.18
N PHE A 131 1.36 17.09 -13.17
CA PHE A 131 2.22 16.49 -14.18
C PHE A 131 3.63 17.12 -14.09
N PRO A 132 4.42 16.82 -13.04
CA PRO A 132 5.75 17.41 -12.90
C PRO A 132 6.60 17.12 -14.13
N HIS A 133 7.33 18.14 -14.61
CA HIS A 133 8.21 18.06 -15.79
C HIS A 133 7.51 17.88 -17.15
N ILE A 134 6.18 17.92 -17.24
CA ILE A 134 5.48 17.84 -18.54
C ILE A 134 5.86 19.00 -19.46
N VAL A 135 6.20 20.16 -18.90
CA VAL A 135 6.67 21.34 -19.64
C VAL A 135 7.95 21.11 -20.44
N HIS A 136 8.71 20.04 -20.16
CA HIS A 136 9.87 19.66 -20.95
C HIS A 136 9.51 18.79 -22.17
N LEU A 137 8.25 18.37 -22.29
CA LEU A 137 7.71 17.69 -23.47
C LEU A 137 7.15 18.72 -24.44
N SER A 138 8.05 19.52 -25.00
CA SER A 138 7.81 20.57 -25.98
C SER A 138 8.82 20.45 -27.11
N TRP A 139 8.38 20.67 -28.36
CA TRP A 139 9.18 20.48 -29.55
C TRP A 139 9.00 21.64 -30.53
N ALA A 140 10.09 21.98 -31.20
CA ALA A 140 10.12 22.83 -32.40
C ALA A 140 10.78 22.00 -33.51
N LEU A 141 10.00 21.62 -34.53
CA LEU A 141 10.44 20.71 -35.59
C LEU A 141 10.26 21.35 -36.96
N GLU A 142 11.15 21.01 -37.89
CA GLU A 142 10.95 21.35 -39.30
C GLU A 142 10.08 20.30 -39.99
N ILE A 143 9.14 20.77 -40.80
CA ILE A 143 8.33 19.91 -41.66
C ILE A 143 9.12 19.57 -42.92
N GLN A 144 9.19 18.28 -43.23
CA GLN A 144 9.86 17.75 -44.42
C GLN A 144 8.95 16.71 -45.07
N GLY A 145 8.67 16.87 -46.36
CA GLY A 145 7.77 15.98 -47.10
C GLY A 145 6.36 15.91 -46.48
N ASN A 146 5.85 17.04 -45.97
CA ASN A 146 4.59 17.15 -45.23
C ASN A 146 4.51 16.30 -43.94
N THR A 147 5.64 15.96 -43.33
CA THR A 147 5.66 15.25 -42.05
C THR A 147 6.73 15.79 -41.12
N CYS A 148 6.56 15.57 -39.82
CA CYS A 148 7.64 15.68 -38.84
C CYS A 148 7.39 14.65 -37.73
N GLU A 149 8.45 14.27 -37.02
CA GLU A 149 8.36 13.35 -35.89
C GLU A 149 9.28 13.76 -34.75
N THR A 150 8.84 13.50 -33.53
CA THR A 150 9.67 13.69 -32.33
C THR A 150 10.65 12.53 -32.18
N ASP A 151 11.72 12.76 -31.41
CA ASP A 151 12.43 11.67 -30.77
C ASP A 151 11.50 10.90 -29.81
N PHE A 152 11.92 9.70 -29.41
CA PHE A 152 11.22 8.93 -28.39
C PHE A 152 11.29 9.63 -27.03
N PHE A 153 10.15 9.72 -26.36
CA PHE A 153 9.98 10.21 -24.99
C PHE A 153 9.15 9.21 -24.18
N THR A 154 8.88 9.52 -22.91
CA THR A 154 8.07 8.68 -22.01
C THR A 154 7.10 9.53 -21.21
N LEU A 155 5.93 8.96 -20.88
CA LEU A 155 5.02 9.55 -19.89
C LEU A 155 5.41 9.07 -18.50
N ASN A 156 5.48 9.96 -17.52
CA ASN A 156 5.96 9.60 -16.18
C ASN A 156 4.96 8.67 -15.44
N PRO A 157 5.39 7.54 -14.86
CA PRO A 157 4.50 6.65 -14.09
C PRO A 157 3.79 7.30 -12.89
N LEU A 158 4.29 8.42 -12.37
CA LEU A 158 3.64 9.21 -11.32
C LEU A 158 2.43 10.01 -11.81
N TRP A 159 2.21 10.08 -13.13
CA TRP A 159 1.08 10.78 -13.74
C TRP A 159 -0.18 9.91 -13.84
N HIS A 160 -0.15 8.67 -13.36
CA HIS A 160 -1.32 7.79 -13.36
C HIS A 160 -2.40 8.26 -12.37
N SER A 161 -3.67 8.09 -12.75
CA SER A 161 -4.85 8.56 -12.02
C SER A 161 -5.24 7.62 -10.87
N GLU A 162 -4.35 7.46 -9.89
CA GLU A 162 -4.53 6.44 -8.85
C GLU A 162 -5.70 6.73 -7.90
N HIS A 163 -6.10 8.00 -7.74
CA HIS A 163 -7.21 8.41 -6.87
C HIS A 163 -8.54 7.70 -7.18
N TYR A 164 -8.77 7.33 -8.45
CA TYR A 164 -10.02 6.72 -8.92
C TYR A 164 -9.96 5.20 -9.05
N GLU A 165 -8.85 4.57 -8.71
CA GLU A 165 -8.80 3.10 -8.56
C GLU A 165 -9.74 2.67 -7.43
N ASN A 166 -10.57 1.65 -7.63
CA ASN A 166 -11.52 1.17 -6.64
C ASN A 166 -11.48 -0.35 -6.52
N TYR A 167 -11.55 -0.87 -5.29
CA TYR A 167 -11.58 -2.31 -5.08
C TYR A 167 -13.00 -2.83 -5.23
N ASN A 168 -13.17 -3.80 -6.11
CA ASN A 168 -14.39 -4.56 -6.24
C ASN A 168 -14.32 -5.79 -5.33
N TYR A 169 -15.04 -5.72 -4.21
CA TYR A 169 -15.08 -6.77 -3.19
C TYR A 169 -15.74 -8.07 -3.67
N ASN A 170 -16.53 -8.04 -4.76
CA ASN A 170 -17.15 -9.24 -5.32
C ASN A 170 -16.19 -10.00 -6.24
N THR A 171 -15.44 -9.27 -7.07
CA THR A 171 -14.48 -9.87 -8.02
C THR A 171 -13.08 -10.02 -7.42
N HIS A 172 -12.82 -9.45 -6.24
CA HIS A 172 -11.51 -9.35 -5.60
C HIS A 172 -10.45 -8.71 -6.50
N ARG A 173 -10.83 -7.63 -7.19
CA ARG A 173 -9.98 -6.92 -8.15
C ARG A 173 -10.07 -5.42 -7.97
N THR A 174 -8.98 -4.73 -8.27
CA THR A 174 -9.00 -3.28 -8.39
C THR A 174 -9.37 -2.90 -9.82
N GLU A 175 -10.28 -1.94 -9.94
CA GLU A 175 -10.86 -1.49 -11.19
C GLU A 175 -10.72 0.04 -11.29
N ILE A 176 -10.66 0.56 -12.51
CA ILE A 176 -10.71 1.99 -12.82
C ILE A 176 -11.59 2.17 -14.05
N LYS A 177 -12.31 3.28 -14.15
CA LYS A 177 -13.15 3.56 -15.32
C LYS A 177 -12.39 4.30 -16.40
N ALA A 178 -12.83 4.15 -17.66
CA ALA A 178 -12.19 4.78 -18.81
C ALA A 178 -12.23 6.32 -18.76
N GLU A 179 -13.25 6.90 -18.14
CA GLU A 179 -13.40 8.35 -17.93
C GLU A 179 -12.60 8.91 -16.75
N ASP A 180 -12.05 8.03 -15.90
CA ASP A 180 -11.26 8.41 -14.73
C ASP A 180 -9.74 8.38 -15.03
N LEU A 181 -9.33 7.88 -16.19
CA LEU A 181 -7.94 7.89 -16.64
C LEU A 181 -7.52 9.29 -17.09
N ASN A 182 -6.27 9.65 -16.78
CA ASN A 182 -5.67 10.88 -17.30
C ASN A 182 -5.44 10.75 -18.82
N THR A 183 -5.69 11.83 -19.55
CA THR A 183 -5.54 11.87 -21.01
C THR A 183 -4.46 12.85 -21.43
N PHE A 184 -3.83 12.59 -22.58
CA PHE A 184 -2.78 13.42 -23.13
C PHE A 184 -3.05 13.77 -24.58
N HIS A 185 -2.86 15.04 -24.90
CA HIS A 185 -3.01 15.61 -26.24
C HIS A 185 -1.87 16.61 -26.48
N ILE A 186 -1.78 17.14 -27.69
CA ILE A 186 -0.84 18.22 -27.99
C ILE A 186 -1.58 19.50 -28.33
N CYS A 187 -0.95 20.63 -27.99
CA CYS A 187 -1.33 21.93 -28.52
C CYS A 187 -0.08 22.64 -29.05
N GLY A 188 -0.25 23.48 -30.06
CA GLY A 188 0.88 24.12 -30.69
C GLY A 188 0.50 25.19 -31.70
N THR A 189 1.49 25.64 -32.46
CA THR A 189 1.33 26.60 -33.54
C THR A 189 2.11 26.19 -34.78
N ILE A 190 1.54 26.45 -35.94
CA ILE A 190 2.20 26.37 -37.24
C ILE A 190 1.87 27.65 -38.01
N GLU A 191 2.89 28.34 -38.52
CA GLU A 191 2.74 29.66 -39.19
C GLU A 191 1.87 30.65 -38.38
N SER A 192 2.12 30.74 -37.07
CA SER A 192 1.35 31.58 -36.12
C SER A 192 -0.13 31.22 -35.95
N ARG A 193 -0.57 30.05 -36.43
CA ARG A 193 -1.93 29.54 -36.21
C ARG A 193 -1.93 28.40 -35.20
N TYR A 194 -2.69 28.58 -34.12
CA TYR A 194 -2.89 27.59 -33.07
C TYR A 194 -3.46 26.28 -33.62
N PHE A 195 -3.26 25.18 -32.92
CA PHE A 195 -3.96 23.92 -33.10
C PHE A 195 -3.96 23.08 -31.82
N GLU A 196 -4.91 22.15 -31.72
CA GLU A 196 -4.97 21.14 -30.67
C GLU A 196 -5.33 19.79 -31.31
N MET A 197 -4.56 18.74 -31.00
CA MET A 197 -4.70 17.42 -31.61
C MET A 197 -4.51 16.29 -30.58
N PRO A 198 -5.19 15.13 -30.72
CA PRO A 198 -6.14 14.75 -31.77
C PRO A 198 -7.39 15.63 -31.84
N GLU A 199 -8.14 15.64 -32.94
CA GLU A 199 -9.32 16.52 -33.08
C GLU A 199 -10.42 16.17 -32.07
N ASN A 200 -10.71 14.87 -31.91
CA ASN A 200 -11.66 14.39 -30.91
C ASN A 200 -10.92 14.07 -29.61
N ARG A 201 -11.50 14.49 -28.47
CA ARG A 201 -10.97 14.16 -27.13
C ARG A 201 -11.01 12.67 -26.82
N GLU A 202 -11.93 11.94 -27.44
CA GLU A 202 -12.01 10.48 -27.32
C GLU A 202 -10.79 9.77 -27.91
N ASP A 203 -10.06 10.43 -28.82
CA ASP A 203 -8.82 9.93 -29.42
C ASP A 203 -7.58 10.31 -28.59
N ASP A 204 -7.73 11.06 -27.48
CA ASP A 204 -6.60 11.41 -26.62
C ASP A 204 -5.87 10.16 -26.15
N LEU A 205 -4.55 10.29 -26.06
CA LEU A 205 -3.71 9.24 -25.53
C LEU A 205 -4.12 8.98 -24.08
N LYS A 206 -4.56 7.75 -23.80
CA LYS A 206 -5.13 7.34 -22.51
C LYS A 206 -4.33 6.17 -21.95
N PRO A 207 -3.09 6.40 -21.48
CA PRO A 207 -2.21 5.35 -21.00
C PRO A 207 -2.72 4.70 -19.71
N VAL A 208 -2.23 3.50 -19.42
CA VAL A 208 -2.59 2.68 -18.27
C VAL A 208 -1.37 2.37 -17.39
N ALA A 209 -1.61 1.94 -16.16
CA ALA A 209 -0.58 1.49 -15.22
C ALA A 209 -1.05 0.25 -14.46
N TYR A 210 -0.13 -0.44 -13.78
CA TYR A 210 -0.50 -1.41 -12.76
C TYR A 210 -1.46 -0.76 -11.74
N LEU A 211 -2.62 -1.40 -11.55
CA LEU A 211 -3.60 -1.02 -10.53
C LEU A 211 -3.17 -1.61 -9.18
N ARG A 212 -3.34 -0.83 -8.11
CA ARG A 212 -2.97 -1.24 -6.75
C ARG A 212 -3.68 -2.53 -6.38
N ASN A 213 -3.01 -3.45 -5.68
CA ASN A 213 -3.72 -4.53 -5.01
C ASN A 213 -4.49 -4.00 -3.78
N TYR A 214 -5.20 -4.88 -3.06
CA TYR A 214 -6.01 -4.47 -1.90
C TYR A 214 -5.19 -3.74 -0.83
N GLU A 215 -4.08 -4.33 -0.37
CA GLU A 215 -3.19 -3.76 0.66
C GLU A 215 -2.70 -2.35 0.26
N GLU A 216 -2.28 -2.20 -0.99
CA GLU A 216 -1.80 -0.94 -1.55
C GLU A 216 -2.89 0.11 -1.68
N LEU A 217 -4.11 -0.30 -2.02
CA LEU A 217 -5.23 0.63 -2.23
C LEU A 217 -5.67 1.32 -0.92
N LEU A 218 -5.53 0.64 0.22
CA LEU A 218 -5.81 1.23 1.53
C LEU A 218 -4.93 2.46 1.82
N GLY A 219 -3.78 2.58 1.15
CA GLY A 219 -2.91 3.74 1.24
C GLY A 219 -3.56 5.04 0.72
N LEU A 220 -4.55 4.96 -0.16
CA LEU A 220 -5.24 6.12 -0.74
C LEU A 220 -6.41 6.65 0.11
N GLY A 221 -6.80 5.93 1.16
CA GLY A 221 -7.89 6.33 2.05
C GLY A 221 -7.59 7.63 2.79
N ASN A 222 -8.63 8.40 3.08
CA ASN A 222 -8.54 9.62 3.88
C ASN A 222 -8.59 9.25 5.37
N PRO A 223 -7.50 9.48 6.13
CA PRO A 223 -7.41 9.09 7.54
C PRO A 223 -8.38 9.86 8.44
N ASP A 224 -8.92 10.99 7.97
CA ASP A 224 -9.82 11.85 8.74
C ASP A 224 -11.28 11.71 8.29
N LYS A 225 -11.55 10.98 7.19
CA LYS A 225 -12.89 10.76 6.65
C LYS A 225 -13.06 9.37 6.04
N ALA A 226 -13.77 8.51 6.76
CA ALA A 226 -13.97 7.12 6.37
C ALA A 226 -14.59 6.96 4.98
N GLY A 227 -14.01 6.06 4.17
CA GLY A 227 -14.48 5.77 2.81
C GLY A 227 -14.18 6.82 1.75
N GLU A 228 -13.65 7.99 2.11
CA GLU A 228 -13.15 8.97 1.15
C GLU A 228 -11.71 8.64 0.74
N LYS A 229 -11.34 8.96 -0.50
CA LYS A 229 -9.96 8.97 -0.97
C LYS A 229 -9.49 10.41 -1.11
N VAL A 230 -8.20 10.64 -0.98
CA VAL A 230 -7.59 11.96 -1.23
C VAL A 230 -6.18 11.76 -1.78
N LEU A 231 -5.79 12.49 -2.82
CA LEU A 231 -4.48 12.23 -3.45
C LEU A 231 -3.30 12.67 -2.56
N VAL A 232 -3.44 13.77 -1.82
CA VAL A 232 -2.33 14.40 -1.07
C VAL A 232 -2.31 13.98 0.40
N LEU A 233 -3.45 13.99 1.09
CA LEU A 233 -3.54 13.78 2.54
C LEU A 233 -3.95 12.35 2.94
N ASN A 234 -3.67 11.37 2.08
CA ASN A 234 -4.07 9.99 2.33
C ASN A 234 -3.24 9.32 3.44
N ASN A 235 -3.67 8.11 3.83
CA ASN A 235 -3.03 7.28 4.83
C ASN A 235 -1.51 7.17 4.60
N GLU A 236 -1.07 6.77 3.40
CA GLU A 236 0.37 6.60 3.14
C GLU A 236 1.14 7.92 3.32
N ASN A 237 0.66 9.03 2.76
CA ASN A 237 1.34 10.31 2.85
C ASN A 237 1.32 10.88 4.27
N LYS A 238 0.23 10.71 5.02
CA LYS A 238 0.12 11.20 6.40
C LYS A 238 1.23 10.63 7.29
N PHE A 239 1.44 9.32 7.25
CA PHE A 239 2.42 8.66 8.11
C PHE A 239 3.86 8.77 7.57
N ILE A 240 4.05 8.70 6.25
CA ILE A 240 5.38 8.91 5.66
C ILE A 240 5.87 10.34 5.95
N ASN A 241 5.03 11.36 5.76
CA ASN A 241 5.42 12.77 5.96
C ASN A 241 5.68 13.13 7.43
N TYR A 242 5.12 12.37 8.37
CA TYR A 242 5.36 12.56 9.81
C TYR A 242 6.82 12.24 10.20
N ASN A 243 7.48 11.32 9.49
CA ASN A 243 8.89 11.02 9.67
C ASN A 243 9.71 11.56 8.49
N ARG A 244 10.42 12.67 8.72
CA ARG A 244 11.22 13.35 7.68
C ARG A 244 12.25 12.45 7.01
N ASP A 245 12.93 11.59 7.77
CA ASP A 245 13.99 10.73 7.22
C ASP A 245 13.39 9.64 6.32
N ILE A 246 12.30 9.01 6.78
CA ILE A 246 11.55 8.02 5.98
C ILE A 246 10.94 8.67 4.74
N PHE A 247 10.40 9.89 4.86
CA PHE A 247 9.92 10.66 3.72
C PHE A 247 11.01 10.87 2.67
N VAL A 248 12.21 11.28 3.08
CA VAL A 248 13.34 11.49 2.16
C VAL A 248 13.71 10.19 1.45
N ILE A 249 13.81 9.07 2.18
CA ILE A 249 14.13 7.76 1.60
C ILE A 249 13.07 7.36 0.56
N SER A 250 11.78 7.42 0.91
CA SER A 250 10.68 7.03 0.03
C SER A 250 10.57 7.94 -1.21
N ARG A 251 10.76 9.25 -1.03
CA ARG A 251 10.77 10.26 -2.10
C ARG A 251 11.95 10.01 -3.04
N ASP A 252 13.16 9.84 -2.51
CA ASP A 252 14.36 9.70 -3.33
C ASP A 252 14.37 8.37 -4.07
N PHE A 253 13.84 7.30 -3.47
CA PHE A 253 13.62 6.02 -4.15
C PHE A 253 12.64 6.16 -5.30
N SER A 254 11.49 6.80 -5.06
CA SER A 254 10.50 7.09 -6.10
C SER A 254 11.10 7.96 -7.20
N GLY A 255 11.84 9.01 -6.85
CA GLY A 255 12.48 9.91 -7.80
C GLY A 255 13.50 9.19 -8.67
N TYR A 256 14.33 8.35 -8.06
CA TYR A 256 15.31 7.54 -8.78
C TYR A 256 14.66 6.62 -9.82
N LEU A 257 13.61 5.89 -9.43
CA LEU A 257 12.90 5.01 -10.36
C LEU A 257 12.19 5.75 -11.50
N ASN A 258 11.75 7.00 -11.29
CA ASN A 258 10.92 7.71 -12.27
C ASN A 258 11.67 8.76 -13.10
N TYR A 259 12.86 9.19 -12.66
CA TYR A 259 13.60 10.28 -13.30
C TYR A 259 15.03 9.90 -13.71
N THR A 260 15.51 8.70 -13.38
CA THR A 260 16.82 8.22 -13.86
C THR A 260 16.64 7.60 -15.24
N PRO A 261 17.28 8.13 -16.29
CA PRO A 261 17.21 7.53 -17.63
C PRO A 261 17.96 6.20 -17.67
N ASP A 262 17.51 5.30 -18.54
CA ASP A 262 18.21 4.06 -18.92
C ASP A 262 18.61 3.13 -17.74
N LEU A 263 17.80 3.12 -16.67
CA LEU A 263 17.99 2.20 -15.55
C LEU A 263 18.03 0.74 -16.01
N THR A 264 18.96 -0.03 -15.45
CA THR A 264 18.99 -1.49 -15.59
C THR A 264 18.36 -2.19 -14.39
N LEU A 265 18.07 -3.48 -14.54
CA LEU A 265 17.64 -4.32 -13.41
C LEU A 265 18.67 -4.34 -12.27
N GLN A 266 19.96 -4.28 -12.61
CA GLN A 266 21.04 -4.29 -11.63
C GLN A 266 21.09 -2.97 -10.85
N ASP A 267 20.86 -1.83 -11.51
CA ASP A 267 20.78 -0.52 -10.84
C ASP A 267 19.62 -0.45 -9.84
N ILE A 268 18.45 -0.98 -10.22
CA ILE A 268 17.29 -1.08 -9.32
C ILE A 268 17.60 -2.01 -8.14
N LYS A 269 18.27 -3.15 -8.39
CA LYS A 269 18.65 -4.09 -7.33
C LYS A 269 19.61 -3.46 -6.32
N GLU A 270 20.64 -2.74 -6.76
CA GLU A 270 21.55 -2.05 -5.84
C GLU A 270 20.85 -0.92 -5.07
N ARG A 271 19.89 -0.24 -5.71
CA ARG A 271 19.06 0.74 -5.03
C ARG A 271 18.20 0.12 -3.94
N ILE A 272 17.55 -1.02 -4.21
CA ILE A 272 16.77 -1.78 -3.22
C ILE A 272 17.66 -2.17 -2.04
N LYS A 273 18.86 -2.70 -2.29
CA LYS A 273 19.78 -3.12 -1.21
C LYS A 273 20.09 -1.99 -0.23
N THR A 274 20.26 -0.78 -0.75
CA THR A 274 20.60 0.40 0.04
C THR A 274 19.37 0.92 0.78
N ASP A 275 18.29 1.24 0.05
CA ASP A 275 17.17 1.98 0.61
C ASP A 275 16.28 1.11 1.50
N ALA A 276 16.08 -0.18 1.18
CA ALA A 276 15.26 -1.07 2.00
C ALA A 276 15.90 -1.31 3.38
N LYS A 277 17.23 -1.46 3.41
CA LYS A 277 17.99 -1.59 4.67
C LYS A 277 17.96 -0.29 5.46
N LEU A 278 18.25 0.83 4.79
CA LEU A 278 18.23 2.16 5.43
C LEU A 278 16.85 2.49 6.01
N LEU A 279 15.78 2.06 5.34
CA LEU A 279 14.41 2.25 5.82
C LEU A 279 14.16 1.54 7.16
N TRP A 280 14.59 0.28 7.30
CA TRP A 280 14.53 -0.45 8.56
C TRP A 280 15.34 0.24 9.66
N GLU A 281 16.61 0.56 9.38
CA GLU A 281 17.51 1.20 10.34
C GLU A 281 16.97 2.56 10.81
N THR A 282 16.36 3.33 9.90
CA THR A 282 15.73 4.62 10.20
C THR A 282 14.50 4.44 11.10
N ALA A 283 13.65 3.45 10.82
CA ALA A 283 12.48 3.14 11.65
C ALA A 283 12.89 2.71 13.07
N VAL A 284 13.90 1.85 13.20
CA VAL A 284 14.47 1.45 14.50
C VAL A 284 14.97 2.67 15.26
N LYS A 285 15.79 3.52 14.62
CA LYS A 285 16.32 4.75 15.25
C LYS A 285 15.21 5.69 15.69
N GLN A 286 14.17 5.87 14.88
CA GLN A 286 13.03 6.72 15.19
C GLN A 286 12.24 6.21 16.41
N VAL A 287 11.90 4.92 16.44
CA VAL A 287 11.18 4.29 17.56
C VAL A 287 12.00 4.34 18.84
N GLN A 288 13.30 3.99 18.77
CA GLN A 288 14.20 4.06 19.92
C GLN A 288 14.47 5.51 20.38
N GLY A 289 14.30 6.49 19.49
CA GLY A 289 14.31 7.93 19.79
C GLY A 289 13.03 8.45 20.44
N GLY A 290 12.05 7.60 20.75
CA GLY A 290 10.85 7.95 21.51
C GLY A 290 9.60 8.24 20.68
N HIS A 291 9.66 8.10 19.35
CA HIS A 291 8.48 8.21 18.48
C HIS A 291 7.97 6.80 18.22
N LEU A 292 7.10 6.28 19.09
CA LEU A 292 6.75 4.86 19.15
C LEU A 292 5.65 4.53 18.13
N ASP A 293 6.03 4.46 16.86
CA ASP A 293 5.10 4.30 15.73
C ASP A 293 5.74 3.48 14.59
N ASP A 294 5.05 2.43 14.13
CA ASP A 294 5.45 1.52 13.06
C ASP A 294 4.85 1.88 11.68
N ARG A 295 3.83 2.75 11.66
CA ARG A 295 3.09 3.13 10.44
C ARG A 295 3.98 3.82 9.39
N PRO A 296 4.93 4.71 9.76
CA PRO A 296 5.86 5.28 8.77
C PRO A 296 6.64 4.22 7.99
N LEU A 297 7.11 3.16 8.66
CA LEU A 297 7.80 2.04 8.00
C LEU A 297 6.85 1.27 7.10
N TYR A 298 5.68 0.86 7.62
CA TYR A 298 4.69 0.09 6.87
C TYR A 298 4.27 0.79 5.57
N TRP A 299 3.84 2.05 5.65
CA TRP A 299 3.36 2.78 4.48
C TRP A 299 4.46 3.12 3.48
N ALA A 300 5.68 3.45 3.94
CA ALA A 300 6.81 3.68 3.04
C ALA A 300 7.13 2.43 2.22
N ARG A 301 7.10 1.25 2.85
CA ARG A 301 7.33 -0.04 2.18
C ARG A 301 6.28 -0.31 1.12
N THR A 302 5.00 -0.20 1.46
CA THR A 302 3.88 -0.38 0.51
C THR A 302 4.00 0.56 -0.69
N LYS A 303 4.33 1.83 -0.43
CA LYS A 303 4.50 2.84 -1.49
C LYS A 303 5.70 2.55 -2.39
N MET A 304 6.84 2.16 -1.83
CA MET A 304 8.06 1.83 -2.60
C MET A 304 7.86 0.56 -3.45
N LEU A 305 7.21 -0.47 -2.92
CA LEU A 305 6.85 -1.68 -3.67
C LEU A 305 5.93 -1.37 -4.86
N LEU A 306 4.94 -0.49 -4.66
CA LEU A 306 4.08 -0.03 -5.76
C LEU A 306 4.90 0.66 -6.87
N ARG A 307 5.91 1.46 -6.52
CA ARG A 307 6.79 2.09 -7.53
C ARG A 307 7.56 1.07 -8.34
N LEU A 308 8.02 -0.03 -7.72
CA LEU A 308 8.63 -1.14 -8.48
C LEU A 308 7.63 -1.76 -9.44
N LYS A 309 6.40 -2.07 -8.99
CA LYS A 309 5.36 -2.65 -9.84
C LYS A 309 4.96 -1.73 -11.01
N ARG A 310 4.96 -0.41 -10.83
CA ARG A 310 4.66 0.55 -11.89
C ARG A 310 5.86 0.90 -12.79
N HIS A 311 7.05 0.39 -12.52
CA HIS A 311 8.22 0.69 -13.34
C HIS A 311 8.21 -0.11 -14.66
N PRO A 312 8.50 0.53 -15.81
CA PRO A 312 8.31 -0.08 -17.14
C PRO A 312 9.19 -1.31 -17.42
N LEU A 313 10.30 -1.50 -16.69
CA LEU A 313 11.14 -2.70 -16.83
C LEU A 313 10.43 -3.99 -16.38
N PHE A 314 9.44 -3.89 -15.49
CA PHE A 314 8.72 -5.04 -14.96
C PHE A 314 7.36 -5.25 -15.62
N SER A 315 7.09 -4.61 -16.76
CA SER A 315 5.78 -4.70 -17.43
C SER A 315 5.37 -6.13 -17.76
N ASN A 316 6.34 -7.00 -18.01
CA ASN A 316 6.09 -8.40 -18.38
C ASN A 316 5.93 -9.31 -17.15
N ASP A 317 6.31 -8.82 -15.97
CA ASP A 317 6.34 -9.56 -14.71
C ASP A 317 5.00 -9.49 -13.95
N LEU A 318 4.02 -8.78 -14.51
CA LEU A 318 2.71 -8.54 -13.89
C LEU A 318 1.58 -9.28 -14.59
N ASP A 319 0.61 -9.71 -13.80
CA ASP A 319 -0.74 -10.01 -14.24
C ASP A 319 -1.61 -8.79 -13.90
N TYR A 320 -1.88 -7.96 -14.92
CA TYR A 320 -2.62 -6.72 -14.78
C TYR A 320 -4.09 -6.94 -14.39
N GLU A 321 -4.70 -8.02 -14.88
CA GLU A 321 -6.11 -8.33 -14.62
C GLU A 321 -6.33 -8.68 -13.13
N LYS A 322 -5.38 -9.41 -12.54
CA LYS A 322 -5.43 -9.81 -11.13
C LYS A 322 -4.69 -8.87 -10.20
N SER A 323 -3.98 -7.86 -10.74
CA SER A 323 -3.11 -6.97 -9.97
C SER A 323 -2.10 -7.71 -9.09
N ILE A 324 -1.48 -8.77 -9.63
CA ILE A 324 -0.45 -9.57 -8.93
C ILE A 324 0.86 -9.65 -9.71
N VAL A 325 1.93 -9.92 -8.98
CA VAL A 325 3.25 -10.23 -9.54
C VAL A 325 3.30 -11.71 -9.89
N LYS A 326 3.74 -12.03 -11.11
CA LYS A 326 3.90 -13.39 -11.60
C LYS A 326 5.06 -14.08 -10.86
N LYS A 327 4.87 -15.34 -10.50
CA LYS A 327 5.90 -16.16 -9.86
C LYS A 327 7.10 -16.39 -10.79
N GLY A 328 8.29 -16.49 -10.21
CA GLY A 328 9.56 -16.78 -10.90
C GLY A 328 10.18 -15.59 -11.64
N THR A 329 9.57 -14.41 -11.57
CA THR A 329 10.01 -13.22 -12.31
C THR A 329 11.10 -12.43 -11.58
N GLU A 330 11.75 -11.49 -12.28
CA GLU A 330 12.74 -10.61 -11.65
C GLU A 330 12.08 -9.64 -10.67
N LEU A 331 10.89 -9.14 -10.97
CA LEU A 331 10.11 -8.33 -10.02
C LEU A 331 9.83 -9.08 -8.72
N GLU A 332 9.43 -10.36 -8.78
CA GLU A 332 9.21 -11.16 -7.56
C GLU A 332 10.49 -11.24 -6.71
N LYS A 333 11.64 -11.52 -7.34
CA LYS A 333 12.94 -11.60 -6.65
C LYS A 333 13.35 -10.25 -6.04
N MET A 334 13.06 -9.14 -6.73
CA MET A 334 13.34 -7.80 -6.22
C MET A 334 12.45 -7.43 -5.03
N ILE A 335 11.16 -7.80 -5.09
CA ILE A 335 10.23 -7.64 -3.96
C ILE A 335 10.66 -8.51 -2.79
N GLN A 336 11.04 -9.77 -3.00
CA GLN A 336 11.58 -10.64 -1.95
C GLN A 336 12.81 -10.01 -1.28
N LEU A 337 13.77 -9.50 -2.06
CA LEU A 337 14.95 -8.81 -1.52
C LEU A 337 14.57 -7.55 -0.74
N PHE A 338 13.61 -6.77 -1.23
CA PHE A 338 13.09 -5.59 -0.54
C PHE A 338 12.46 -5.97 0.80
N GLU A 339 11.58 -6.98 0.82
CA GLU A 339 10.94 -7.49 2.04
C GLU A 339 11.99 -8.01 3.04
N GLU A 340 12.97 -8.81 2.57
CA GLU A 340 14.04 -9.37 3.40
C GLU A 340 14.85 -8.31 4.16
N LEU A 341 15.12 -7.17 3.50
CA LEU A 341 15.90 -6.08 4.06
C LEU A 341 15.05 -5.12 4.91
N SER A 342 13.88 -4.72 4.41
CA SER A 342 13.00 -3.73 5.06
C SER A 342 12.21 -4.29 6.25
N ARG A 343 12.13 -5.61 6.38
CA ARG A 343 11.60 -6.31 7.57
C ARG A 343 12.67 -6.89 8.48
N ASN A 344 13.94 -6.78 8.09
CA ASN A 344 15.10 -7.29 8.81
C ASN A 344 15.25 -8.82 8.89
N TYR A 345 14.66 -9.58 7.97
CA TYR A 345 14.78 -11.05 7.94
C TYR A 345 16.24 -11.52 7.85
N ILE A 346 17.03 -10.85 6.99
CA ILE A 346 18.45 -11.18 6.79
C ILE A 346 19.40 -10.27 7.58
N GLY A 347 18.87 -9.28 8.30
CA GLY A 347 19.67 -8.36 9.13
C GLY A 347 19.73 -8.74 10.62
N VAL A 348 19.02 -9.79 11.05
CA VAL A 348 19.23 -10.41 12.38
C VAL A 348 20.66 -10.94 12.47
N ASP A 349 21.43 -10.37 13.40
CA ASP A 349 22.85 -10.71 13.64
C ASP A 349 23.19 -10.75 15.14
N PHE A 350 23.54 -11.93 15.64
CA PHE A 350 23.97 -12.15 17.02
C PHE A 350 25.50 -12.09 17.21
N SER A 351 26.28 -11.68 16.20
CA SER A 351 27.75 -11.54 16.31
C SER A 351 28.18 -10.60 17.45
N ARG A 352 27.32 -9.63 17.78
CA ARG A 352 27.54 -8.64 18.85
C ARG A 352 27.08 -9.09 20.23
N ALA A 353 26.56 -10.31 20.38
CA ALA A 353 26.08 -10.80 21.67
C ALA A 353 27.20 -10.94 22.72
N GLY A 354 28.42 -11.30 22.30
CA GLY A 354 29.51 -11.60 23.23
C GLY A 354 29.10 -12.73 24.18
N ASN A 355 29.20 -12.49 25.50
CA ASN A 355 28.78 -13.46 26.52
C ASN A 355 27.29 -13.38 26.88
N ARG A 356 26.51 -12.54 26.20
CA ARG A 356 25.06 -12.43 26.42
C ARG A 356 24.32 -13.55 25.70
N LYS A 357 23.18 -13.94 26.27
CA LYS A 357 22.23 -14.82 25.63
C LYS A 357 21.61 -14.15 24.39
N LYS A 358 21.26 -14.94 23.39
CA LYS A 358 20.69 -14.48 22.13
C LYS A 358 19.17 -14.62 22.17
N LEU A 359 18.46 -13.50 22.10
CA LEU A 359 17.00 -13.45 22.09
C LEU A 359 16.49 -12.95 20.73
N LEU A 360 15.72 -13.79 20.05
CA LEU A 360 14.97 -13.39 18.85
C LEU A 360 13.54 -13.00 19.22
N ILE A 361 13.09 -11.83 18.78
CA ILE A 361 11.70 -11.37 18.94
C ILE A 361 11.09 -11.05 17.59
N THR A 362 9.89 -11.53 17.30
CA THR A 362 9.15 -11.16 16.08
C THR A 362 7.98 -10.25 16.40
N GLY A 363 7.62 -9.36 15.48
CA GLY A 363 6.36 -8.59 15.52
C GLY A 363 5.59 -8.71 14.21
N PHE A 364 4.47 -8.00 14.08
CA PHE A 364 3.65 -7.96 12.87
C PHE A 364 3.42 -6.53 12.36
N ASP A 365 3.13 -6.42 11.06
CA ASP A 365 2.66 -5.17 10.44
C ASP A 365 1.28 -4.72 10.98
N PRO A 366 0.92 -3.43 10.80
CA PRO A 366 -0.45 -2.95 10.89
C PRO A 366 -1.44 -3.77 10.02
N PHE A 367 -2.65 -3.97 10.54
CA PHE A 367 -3.76 -4.68 9.89
C PHE A 367 -5.10 -4.12 10.37
N VAL A 368 -6.22 -4.54 9.74
CA VAL A 368 -7.58 -4.01 10.04
C VAL A 368 -7.68 -2.51 9.76
N LEU A 369 -7.20 -2.09 8.57
CA LEU A 369 -7.10 -0.68 8.18
C LEU A 369 -8.30 -0.17 7.38
N ASN A 370 -9.10 -1.06 6.80
CA ASN A 370 -10.14 -0.69 5.85
C ASN A 370 -11.41 -0.18 6.54
N ASP A 371 -11.73 1.10 6.33
CA ASP A 371 -12.95 1.73 6.82
C ASP A 371 -13.92 2.11 5.71
N ASP A 372 -13.76 1.54 4.50
CA ASP A 372 -14.65 1.78 3.37
C ASP A 372 -16.07 1.28 3.67
N PRO A 373 -17.08 2.17 3.74
CA PRO A 373 -18.46 1.80 4.04
C PRO A 373 -19.10 0.94 2.95
N LYS A 374 -18.52 0.90 1.73
CA LYS A 374 -18.97 0.02 0.64
C LYS A 374 -18.44 -1.41 0.77
N ALA A 375 -17.44 -1.64 1.62
CA ALA A 375 -16.92 -2.98 1.86
C ALA A 375 -17.97 -3.83 2.60
N PRO A 376 -17.90 -5.18 2.48
CA PRO A 376 -18.75 -6.07 3.27
C PRO A 376 -18.63 -5.81 4.78
N LYS A 377 -19.65 -6.20 5.56
CA LYS A 377 -19.65 -6.04 7.02
C LYS A 377 -18.48 -6.74 7.71
N SER A 378 -17.98 -7.82 7.11
CA SER A 378 -16.77 -8.54 7.55
C SER A 378 -15.48 -7.75 7.33
N VAL A 379 -15.54 -6.55 6.75
CA VAL A 379 -14.38 -5.74 6.35
C VAL A 379 -14.46 -4.29 6.81
N ASN A 380 -15.64 -3.66 6.79
CA ASN A 380 -15.81 -2.21 6.90
C ASN A 380 -15.67 -1.60 8.32
N TYR A 381 -15.13 -2.33 9.29
CA TYR A 381 -14.92 -1.88 10.67
C TYR A 381 -13.48 -1.45 10.98
N GLY A 382 -12.61 -1.41 9.97
CA GLY A 382 -11.21 -1.05 10.16
C GLY A 382 -10.97 0.35 10.68
N ASN A 383 -9.73 0.56 11.12
CA ASN A 383 -9.18 1.81 11.63
C ASN A 383 -7.95 2.21 10.79
N PRO A 384 -8.06 3.22 9.91
CA PRO A 384 -6.91 3.65 9.09
C PRO A 384 -5.77 4.24 9.91
N LEU A 385 -6.01 4.58 11.19
CA LEU A 385 -5.00 5.06 12.11
C LEU A 385 -4.32 3.94 12.91
N GLN A 386 -4.69 2.67 12.70
CA GLN A 386 -4.17 1.56 13.51
C GLN A 386 -2.66 1.36 13.30
N SER A 387 -1.93 1.37 14.42
CA SER A 387 -0.57 0.85 14.56
C SER A 387 -0.62 -0.59 15.09
N ASN A 388 0.44 -1.38 14.91
CA ASN A 388 0.57 -2.67 15.58
C ASN A 388 1.61 -2.59 16.71
N PRO A 389 1.20 -2.68 18.00
CA PRO A 389 2.12 -2.66 19.13
C PRO A 389 3.25 -3.69 19.06
N SER A 390 3.04 -4.82 18.35
CA SER A 390 4.08 -5.84 18.19
C SER A 390 5.17 -5.40 17.20
N GLY A 391 4.79 -4.70 16.13
CA GLY A 391 5.73 -4.05 15.21
C GLY A 391 6.54 -2.97 15.91
N VAL A 392 5.88 -2.12 16.72
CA VAL A 392 6.58 -1.10 17.53
C VAL A 392 7.53 -1.74 18.54
N THR A 393 7.14 -2.85 19.18
CA THR A 393 8.00 -3.60 20.09
C THR A 393 9.24 -4.14 19.37
N ALA A 394 9.08 -4.72 18.18
CA ALA A 394 10.21 -5.22 17.40
C ALA A 394 11.22 -4.11 17.07
N LEU A 395 10.75 -2.93 16.67
CA LEU A 395 11.60 -1.77 16.40
C LEU A 395 12.26 -1.21 17.67
N ALA A 396 11.51 -1.13 18.77
CA ALA A 396 11.97 -0.56 20.03
C ALA A 396 13.06 -1.42 20.70
N LEU A 397 13.10 -2.73 20.44
CA LEU A 397 14.02 -3.67 21.08
C LEU A 397 15.19 -4.09 20.18
N HIS A 398 15.12 -3.82 18.87
CA HIS A 398 16.13 -4.26 17.91
C HIS A 398 17.54 -3.83 18.28
N GLY A 399 18.47 -4.78 18.38
CA GLY A 399 19.89 -4.53 18.64
C GLY A 399 20.22 -4.10 20.08
N LEU A 400 19.23 -4.02 20.97
CA LEU A 400 19.46 -3.63 22.37
C LEU A 400 20.01 -4.79 23.19
N ASN A 401 20.78 -4.42 24.22
CA ASN A 401 21.15 -5.33 25.30
C ASN A 401 20.27 -5.03 26.51
N ILE A 402 19.52 -6.03 26.97
CA ILE A 402 18.61 -5.90 28.10
C ILE A 402 18.85 -7.07 29.05
N GLY A 403 19.24 -6.77 30.28
CA GLY A 403 19.73 -7.78 31.22
C GLY A 403 20.88 -8.59 30.61
N HIS A 404 20.69 -9.90 30.56
CA HIS A 404 21.67 -10.84 30.01
C HIS A 404 21.48 -11.14 28.53
N TYR A 405 20.51 -10.50 27.85
CA TYR A 405 20.18 -10.78 26.46
C TYR A 405 20.73 -9.71 25.51
N ASN A 406 21.21 -10.16 24.35
CA ASN A 406 21.30 -9.38 23.12
C ASN A 406 20.07 -9.70 22.28
N ILE A 407 19.32 -8.67 21.89
CA ILE A 407 18.03 -8.82 21.23
C ILE A 407 18.17 -8.52 19.75
N GLN A 408 17.66 -9.44 18.92
CA GLN A 408 17.46 -9.21 17.50
C GLN A 408 15.99 -9.40 17.16
N THR A 409 15.53 -8.69 16.14
CA THR A 409 14.10 -8.64 15.82
C THR A 409 13.85 -8.58 14.32
N PHE A 410 12.65 -8.99 13.90
CA PHE A 410 12.12 -8.73 12.56
C PHE A 410 10.59 -8.63 12.60
N ILE A 411 9.98 -8.10 11.55
CA ILE A 411 8.52 -7.91 11.45
C ILE A 411 7.90 -8.78 10.35
N CYS A 412 6.96 -9.63 10.70
CA CYS A 412 6.18 -10.44 9.78
C CYS A 412 5.04 -9.64 9.10
N PRO A 413 4.71 -9.93 7.83
CA PRO A 413 3.47 -9.46 7.21
C PRO A 413 2.25 -10.15 7.84
N VAL A 414 1.11 -9.50 7.74
CA VAL A 414 -0.20 -10.09 8.02
C VAL A 414 -0.77 -10.62 6.70
N ARG A 415 -0.15 -11.66 6.13
CA ARG A 415 -0.50 -12.25 4.82
C ARG A 415 -0.31 -13.76 4.81
N TYR A 416 -1.36 -14.52 4.50
CA TYR A 416 -1.33 -15.99 4.50
C TYR A 416 -0.34 -16.55 3.46
N LYS A 417 -0.27 -15.93 2.28
CA LYS A 417 0.63 -16.37 1.19
C LYS A 417 2.09 -16.41 1.63
N ASP A 418 2.54 -15.42 2.39
CA ASP A 418 3.94 -15.33 2.85
C ASP A 418 4.28 -16.44 3.84
N PHE A 419 3.30 -16.92 4.62
CA PHE A 419 3.47 -18.08 5.50
C PHE A 419 3.45 -19.40 4.73
N ASP A 420 2.74 -19.47 3.61
CA ASP A 420 2.69 -20.67 2.77
C ASP A 420 3.95 -20.81 1.92
N GLU A 421 4.30 -19.75 1.21
CA GLU A 421 5.37 -19.74 0.21
C GLU A 421 5.90 -18.32 -0.01
N PHE A 422 7.11 -18.08 0.51
CA PHE A 422 7.86 -16.85 0.32
C PHE A 422 9.06 -17.05 -0.60
N LYS A 423 9.90 -18.06 -0.32
CA LYS A 423 11.14 -18.30 -1.07
C LYS A 423 11.46 -19.79 -1.12
N ASN A 424 11.82 -20.29 -2.31
CA ASN A 424 12.20 -21.70 -2.53
C ASN A 424 11.17 -22.72 -2.01
N GLY A 425 9.88 -22.44 -2.19
CA GLY A 425 8.80 -23.34 -1.76
C GLY A 425 8.56 -23.37 -0.23
N LYS A 426 9.16 -22.45 0.53
CA LYS A 426 9.02 -22.34 1.99
C LYS A 426 8.40 -21.01 2.39
N GLY A 427 7.62 -21.03 3.48
CA GLY A 427 7.10 -19.82 4.12
C GLY A 427 8.19 -18.99 4.80
N ILE A 428 7.84 -17.76 5.19
CA ILE A 428 8.75 -16.84 5.90
C ILE A 428 9.30 -17.46 7.20
N ILE A 429 8.50 -18.23 7.93
CA ILE A 429 8.91 -18.77 9.24
C ILE A 429 9.97 -19.85 9.07
N GLU A 430 9.73 -20.83 8.20
CA GLU A 430 10.69 -21.88 7.90
C GLU A 430 11.95 -21.33 7.20
N THR A 431 11.81 -20.25 6.43
CA THR A 431 12.95 -19.64 5.74
C THR A 431 13.87 -18.88 6.71
N PHE A 432 13.30 -18.09 7.62
CA PHE A 432 14.10 -17.12 8.39
C PHE A 432 14.25 -17.46 9.87
N VAL A 433 13.34 -18.24 10.47
CA VAL A 433 13.44 -18.64 11.89
C VAL A 433 14.22 -19.93 12.06
N GLN A 434 14.20 -20.84 11.07
CA GLN A 434 14.83 -22.16 11.18
C GLN A 434 16.29 -22.11 11.67
N ARG A 435 17.12 -21.21 11.12
CA ARG A 435 18.52 -21.05 11.56
C ARG A 435 18.63 -20.69 13.06
N PHE A 436 17.71 -19.88 13.56
CA PHE A 436 17.74 -19.37 14.93
C PHE A 436 17.26 -20.39 15.96
N ILE A 437 16.62 -21.48 15.54
CA ILE A 437 16.38 -22.62 16.43
C ILE A 437 17.71 -23.18 16.96
N GLN A 438 18.77 -23.16 16.14
CA GLN A 438 20.10 -23.62 16.55
C GLN A 438 20.94 -22.53 17.22
N GLU A 439 20.77 -21.27 16.79
CA GLU A 439 21.66 -20.19 17.23
C GLU A 439 21.17 -19.40 18.45
N ALA A 440 19.85 -19.24 18.64
CA ALA A 440 19.28 -18.44 19.72
C ALA A 440 19.24 -19.21 21.04
N ASP A 441 19.20 -18.49 22.15
CA ASP A 441 18.93 -19.06 23.48
C ASP A 441 17.45 -18.99 23.83
N MET A 442 16.72 -18.06 23.21
CA MET A 442 15.28 -17.89 23.36
C MET A 442 14.65 -17.25 22.12
N ILE A 443 13.42 -17.65 21.78
CA ILE A 443 12.61 -17.03 20.74
C ILE A 443 11.23 -16.67 21.30
N ILE A 444 10.85 -15.40 21.22
CA ILE A 444 9.52 -14.93 21.61
C ILE A 444 8.84 -14.36 20.37
N THR A 445 7.77 -15.01 19.92
CA THR A 445 6.92 -14.43 18.87
C THR A 445 5.90 -13.51 19.53
N VAL A 446 5.69 -12.30 19.01
CA VAL A 446 4.83 -11.30 19.65
C VAL A 446 3.72 -10.86 18.69
N SER A 447 2.49 -10.81 19.19
CA SER A 447 1.30 -10.36 18.46
C SER A 447 0.47 -9.42 19.31
N GLN A 448 -0.32 -8.55 18.68
CA GLN A 448 -1.36 -7.79 19.36
C GLN A 448 -2.52 -8.72 19.78
N GLY A 449 -2.93 -8.65 21.04
CA GLY A 449 -4.02 -9.44 21.63
C GLY A 449 -5.14 -8.56 22.18
N SER A 450 -5.68 -8.93 23.34
CA SER A 450 -6.81 -8.22 23.96
C SER A 450 -6.43 -6.88 24.60
N PRO A 451 -7.41 -5.97 24.81
CA PRO A 451 -7.19 -4.70 25.48
C PRO A 451 -6.56 -4.83 26.87
N PHE A 452 -5.50 -4.07 27.13
CA PHE A 452 -4.80 -3.99 28.44
C PHE A 452 -4.36 -5.33 29.06
N ARG A 453 -4.16 -6.36 28.24
CA ARG A 453 -3.89 -7.74 28.66
C ARG A 453 -2.65 -8.30 27.95
N PHE A 454 -1.72 -8.85 28.72
CA PHE A 454 -0.63 -9.70 28.24
C PHE A 454 -0.98 -11.16 28.45
N ASP A 455 -0.73 -11.99 27.44
CA ASP A 455 -0.95 -13.42 27.49
C ASP A 455 0.32 -14.17 27.08
N VAL A 456 0.88 -14.93 28.03
CA VAL A 456 1.85 -15.97 27.70
C VAL A 456 1.04 -17.18 27.22
N ASP A 457 0.97 -17.36 25.91
CA ASP A 457 0.15 -18.41 25.32
C ASP A 457 0.81 -19.79 25.48
N ARG A 458 0.01 -20.75 25.95
CA ARG A 458 0.48 -22.09 26.25
C ARG A 458 0.47 -23.01 25.04
N PHE A 459 -0.66 -23.13 24.35
CA PHE A 459 -0.89 -24.15 23.32
C PHE A 459 -1.15 -23.52 21.95
N PRO A 460 -0.19 -23.54 20.99
CA PRO A 460 -0.54 -23.30 19.60
C PRO A 460 -1.25 -24.52 19.02
N ALA A 461 -2.20 -24.26 18.13
CA ALA A 461 -2.98 -25.26 17.43
C ALA A 461 -2.55 -25.41 15.96
N LYS A 462 -2.67 -26.61 15.42
CA LYS A 462 -2.45 -26.88 13.99
C LYS A 462 -3.45 -26.15 13.10
N ASN A 463 -4.68 -25.99 13.58
CA ASN A 463 -5.74 -25.30 12.84
C ASN A 463 -5.46 -23.80 12.66
N ARG A 464 -5.66 -23.37 11.42
CA ARG A 464 -5.54 -22.02 10.87
C ARG A 464 -6.91 -21.51 10.43
N GLY A 465 -7.17 -20.22 10.58
CA GLY A 465 -8.34 -19.53 10.05
C GLY A 465 -8.74 -18.32 10.88
N GLY A 466 -10.07 -18.16 11.04
CA GLY A 466 -10.66 -17.18 11.95
C GLY A 466 -10.72 -15.74 11.46
N PHE A 467 -9.93 -15.33 10.46
CA PHE A 467 -9.92 -13.95 9.98
C PHE A 467 -9.33 -13.74 8.58
N MET A 468 -9.59 -12.57 7.99
CA MET A 468 -9.01 -12.15 6.71
C MET A 468 -7.63 -11.48 6.87
N ASP A 469 -6.77 -11.61 5.88
CA ASP A 469 -5.42 -10.99 5.89
C ASP A 469 -5.37 -9.60 5.21
N ASN A 470 -4.20 -8.98 5.14
CA ASN A 470 -4.00 -7.66 4.50
C ASN A 470 -4.23 -7.67 2.98
N MET A 471 -4.41 -8.82 2.35
CA MET A 471 -4.79 -8.97 0.93
C MET A 471 -6.28 -9.32 0.77
N LEU A 472 -7.05 -9.24 1.87
CA LEU A 472 -8.46 -9.63 1.96
C LEU A 472 -8.69 -11.13 1.74
N TRP A 473 -7.65 -11.96 1.85
CA TRP A 473 -7.80 -13.41 1.72
C TRP A 473 -8.42 -13.97 3.00
N GLY A 474 -9.41 -14.85 2.84
CA GLY A 474 -10.23 -15.32 3.94
C GLY A 474 -11.49 -14.52 4.17
N ALA A 475 -11.74 -13.39 3.48
CA ALA A 475 -13.02 -12.68 3.56
C ALA A 475 -14.07 -13.27 2.60
N LYS A 476 -15.34 -13.27 3.01
CA LYS A 476 -16.53 -13.39 2.14
C LYS A 476 -17.65 -12.48 2.66
N SER A 477 -18.73 -12.33 1.90
CA SER A 477 -19.84 -11.42 2.23
C SER A 477 -20.53 -11.73 3.57
N ASP A 478 -20.55 -12.99 3.97
CA ASP A 478 -21.28 -13.50 5.15
C ASP A 478 -20.39 -14.30 6.14
N GLY A 479 -19.08 -14.07 6.15
CA GLY A 479 -18.15 -14.72 7.09
C GLY A 479 -16.75 -14.86 6.51
N TYR A 480 -16.15 -16.05 6.68
CA TYR A 480 -14.81 -16.35 6.18
C TYR A 480 -14.77 -17.40 5.06
N ASN A 481 -13.80 -17.26 4.16
CA ASN A 481 -13.49 -18.22 3.09
C ASN A 481 -12.38 -19.19 3.52
N GLU A 482 -12.79 -20.39 3.93
CA GLU A 482 -11.93 -21.45 4.45
C GLU A 482 -10.91 -22.01 3.43
N GLU A 483 -11.12 -21.80 2.12
CA GLU A 483 -10.16 -22.25 1.09
C GLU A 483 -8.78 -21.58 1.22
N ASN A 484 -8.74 -20.41 1.86
CA ASN A 484 -7.50 -19.67 2.13
C ASN A 484 -6.81 -20.14 3.42
N PHE A 485 -7.46 -20.98 4.24
CA PHE A 485 -6.96 -21.43 5.53
C PHE A 485 -6.29 -22.80 5.40
N LYS A 486 -5.28 -22.88 4.54
CA LYS A 486 -4.56 -24.13 4.27
C LYS A 486 -3.76 -24.54 5.50
N GLN A 487 -4.10 -25.69 6.06
CA GLN A 487 -3.41 -26.29 7.20
C GLN A 487 -2.09 -26.94 6.77
N LEU A 488 -1.12 -26.99 7.68
CA LEU A 488 0.07 -27.80 7.48
C LEU A 488 -0.31 -29.28 7.46
N VAL A 489 0.22 -30.03 6.48
CA VAL A 489 -0.06 -31.46 6.35
C VAL A 489 0.55 -32.25 7.52
N ALA A 490 1.81 -31.95 7.86
CA ALA A 490 2.55 -32.63 8.92
C ALA A 490 2.57 -31.83 10.21
N GLY A 491 2.69 -32.54 11.34
CA GLY A 491 2.76 -31.97 12.67
C GLY A 491 1.60 -32.41 13.57
N GLU A 492 1.87 -32.32 14.87
CA GLU A 492 0.97 -32.59 15.98
C GLU A 492 -0.19 -31.59 16.06
N GLU A 493 -1.32 -31.97 16.66
CA GLU A 493 -2.50 -31.08 16.78
C GLU A 493 -2.23 -29.86 17.66
N PHE A 494 -1.48 -30.07 18.74
CA PHE A 494 -1.00 -29.01 19.62
C PHE A 494 0.51 -29.16 19.87
N TYR A 495 1.14 -28.07 20.25
CA TYR A 495 2.43 -28.07 20.94
C TYR A 495 2.31 -27.32 22.26
N GLU A 496 3.40 -27.18 23.01
CA GLU A 496 3.41 -26.39 24.24
C GLU A 496 4.54 -25.37 24.24
N THR A 497 4.27 -24.21 24.84
CA THR A 497 5.29 -23.20 25.14
C THR A 497 6.37 -23.77 26.06
N THR A 498 7.58 -23.26 25.90
CA THR A 498 8.73 -23.57 26.76
C THR A 498 9.31 -22.31 27.38
N LEU A 499 8.60 -21.18 27.25
CA LEU A 499 8.94 -19.98 28.00
C LEU A 499 8.80 -20.24 29.50
N PRO A 500 9.67 -19.66 30.33
CA PRO A 500 9.59 -19.81 31.78
C PRO A 500 8.43 -18.96 32.33
N TYR A 501 7.19 -19.35 32.03
CA TYR A 501 5.98 -18.55 32.31
C TYR A 501 5.84 -18.20 33.79
N GLU A 502 6.28 -19.07 34.70
CA GLU A 502 6.25 -18.83 36.16
C GLU A 502 7.09 -17.61 36.59
N LYS A 503 8.11 -17.23 35.79
CA LYS A 503 8.88 -16.01 36.01
C LYS A 503 8.21 -14.77 35.42
N ILE A 504 7.33 -14.95 34.44
CA ILE A 504 6.69 -13.88 33.67
C ILE A 504 5.34 -13.51 34.30
N VAL A 505 4.52 -14.52 34.58
CA VAL A 505 3.13 -14.41 35.04
C VAL A 505 3.12 -14.31 36.57
N PRO A 506 2.58 -13.22 37.15
CA PRO A 506 2.50 -13.09 38.59
C PRO A 506 1.47 -14.07 39.18
N GLN A 507 1.66 -14.49 40.43
CA GLN A 507 0.66 -15.28 41.16
C GLN A 507 -0.70 -14.56 41.27
N LYS A 508 -0.65 -13.22 41.37
CA LYS A 508 -1.83 -12.35 41.39
C LYS A 508 -1.49 -11.02 40.73
N ASN A 509 -2.32 -10.61 39.77
CA ASN A 509 -2.23 -9.27 39.18
C ASN A 509 -2.62 -8.20 40.22
N ASN A 510 -1.90 -7.07 40.26
CA ASN A 510 -2.27 -5.97 41.16
C ASN A 510 -3.38 -5.13 40.53
N ALA A 511 -4.37 -4.74 41.34
CA ALA A 511 -5.52 -3.98 40.85
C ALA A 511 -5.16 -2.59 40.29
N SER A 512 -4.03 -2.02 40.74
CA SER A 512 -3.51 -0.73 40.27
C SER A 512 -2.71 -0.82 38.96
N ASP A 513 -2.33 -2.02 38.54
CA ASP A 513 -1.51 -2.19 37.33
C ASP A 513 -2.40 -1.96 36.11
N ARG A 514 -1.92 -1.12 35.19
CA ARG A 514 -2.60 -0.86 33.93
C ARG A 514 -2.77 -2.15 33.14
N PHE A 515 -1.68 -2.90 33.00
CA PHE A 515 -1.63 -4.15 32.27
C PHE A 515 -1.67 -5.35 33.21
N TRP A 516 -2.49 -6.33 32.88
CA TRP A 516 -2.53 -7.62 33.58
C TRP A 516 -1.88 -8.69 32.72
N THR A 517 -1.15 -9.60 33.35
CA THR A 517 -0.44 -10.69 32.68
C THR A 517 -1.03 -12.03 33.07
N TYR A 518 -1.24 -12.89 32.08
CA TYR A 518 -1.87 -14.19 32.25
C TYR A 518 -1.05 -15.30 31.61
N PHE A 519 -1.20 -16.50 32.16
CA PHE A 519 -0.82 -17.71 31.46
C PHE A 519 -2.05 -18.21 30.72
N ASN A 520 -2.11 -17.93 29.42
CA ASN A 520 -3.29 -18.26 28.62
C ASN A 520 -3.20 -19.72 28.19
N GLN A 521 -4.07 -20.52 28.80
CA GLN A 521 -4.15 -21.98 28.58
C GLN A 521 -5.40 -22.35 27.77
N THR A 522 -6.09 -21.37 27.20
CA THR A 522 -7.33 -21.60 26.45
C THR A 522 -7.05 -22.39 25.18
N PHE A 523 -8.02 -23.22 24.78
CA PHE A 523 -8.01 -23.89 23.48
C PHE A 523 -9.43 -24.32 23.12
N VAL A 524 -9.63 -24.60 21.84
CA VAL A 524 -10.84 -25.20 21.30
C VAL A 524 -10.44 -26.42 20.47
N ALA A 525 -11.10 -27.55 20.70
CA ALA A 525 -10.84 -28.79 19.97
C ALA A 525 -12.12 -29.57 19.69
N ARG A 526 -12.01 -30.65 18.92
CA ARG A 526 -13.07 -31.64 18.70
C ARG A 526 -12.64 -33.02 19.21
N GLU A 527 -13.59 -33.68 19.86
CA GLU A 527 -13.54 -35.10 20.22
C GLU A 527 -14.85 -35.73 19.75
N ASP A 528 -14.83 -36.78 18.91
CA ASP A 528 -16.03 -37.46 18.41
C ASP A 528 -17.15 -36.51 17.92
N ASN A 529 -16.78 -35.50 17.12
CA ASN A 529 -17.65 -34.42 16.61
C ASN A 529 -18.22 -33.44 17.66
N HIS A 530 -17.82 -33.55 18.93
CA HIS A 530 -18.20 -32.63 19.99
C HIS A 530 -17.13 -31.55 20.17
N LYS A 531 -17.56 -30.28 20.20
CA LYS A 531 -16.67 -29.14 20.42
C LYS A 531 -16.36 -29.01 21.91
N ILE A 532 -15.08 -29.10 22.26
CA ILE A 532 -14.56 -28.83 23.61
C ILE A 532 -14.03 -27.40 23.61
N ASN A 533 -14.54 -26.56 24.51
CA ASN A 533 -14.00 -25.23 24.77
C ASN A 533 -13.41 -25.22 26.19
N PHE A 534 -12.17 -24.78 26.34
CA PHE A 534 -11.55 -24.60 27.63
C PHE A 534 -11.23 -23.12 27.86
N ILE A 535 -11.79 -22.52 28.91
CA ILE A 535 -11.63 -21.10 29.27
C ILE A 535 -11.03 -21.00 30.68
N GLU A 536 -9.92 -20.24 30.76
CA GLU A 536 -9.04 -19.81 31.86
C GLU A 536 -9.02 -20.42 33.29
N GLY A 537 -7.79 -20.44 33.82
CA GLY A 537 -7.36 -20.29 35.21
C GLY A 537 -5.82 -20.08 35.29
N THR A 538 -5.30 -19.44 36.36
CA THR A 538 -3.84 -19.26 36.60
C THR A 538 -3.13 -20.54 37.05
N GLU A 539 -3.88 -21.61 37.29
CA GLU A 539 -3.40 -22.93 37.70
C GLU A 539 -3.31 -23.89 36.50
N LEU A 540 -2.28 -24.75 36.48
CA LEU A 540 -2.12 -25.79 35.46
C LEU A 540 -3.26 -26.81 35.57
N ASN A 541 -4.05 -27.00 34.50
CA ASN A 541 -5.25 -27.86 34.55
C ASN A 541 -5.15 -29.08 33.62
N LYS A 542 -4.74 -28.88 32.35
CA LYS A 542 -4.52 -29.96 31.37
C LYS A 542 -3.05 -30.06 31.01
N THR A 543 -2.57 -31.26 30.72
CA THR A 543 -1.25 -31.51 30.13
C THR A 543 -1.35 -31.53 28.61
N LEU A 544 -0.23 -31.36 27.91
CA LEU A 544 -0.20 -31.55 26.45
C LEU A 544 -0.70 -32.95 26.05
N PHE A 545 -0.34 -33.98 26.84
CA PHE A 545 -0.79 -35.36 26.60
C PHE A 545 -2.32 -35.49 26.62
N ASP A 546 -3.01 -34.76 27.51
CA ASP A 546 -4.47 -34.82 27.63
C ASP A 546 -5.21 -34.27 26.41
N ILE A 547 -4.57 -33.39 25.62
CA ILE A 547 -5.20 -32.70 24.49
C ILE A 547 -4.67 -33.18 23.13
N GLN A 548 -3.61 -34.00 23.12
CA GLN A 548 -2.91 -34.38 21.90
C GLN A 548 -3.74 -35.25 20.95
N ASN A 549 -4.68 -36.04 21.51
CA ASN A 549 -5.56 -36.91 20.73
C ASN A 549 -6.80 -36.17 20.19
N LEU A 550 -6.96 -34.87 20.48
CA LEU A 550 -8.08 -34.06 20.03
C LEU A 550 -7.77 -33.40 18.69
N THR A 551 -8.77 -33.20 17.84
CA THR A 551 -8.61 -32.39 16.62
C THR A 551 -8.62 -30.91 17.00
N SER A 552 -7.52 -30.18 16.76
CA SER A 552 -7.42 -28.77 17.10
C SER A 552 -8.36 -27.90 16.28
N LEU A 553 -8.95 -26.87 16.91
CA LEU A 553 -9.71 -25.82 16.23
C LEU A 553 -9.12 -24.43 16.51
N LYS A 554 -8.76 -24.14 17.76
CA LYS A 554 -8.11 -22.88 18.17
C LYS A 554 -7.10 -23.17 19.27
N GLY A 555 -5.95 -22.52 19.23
CA GLY A 555 -4.98 -22.54 20.32
C GLY A 555 -5.24 -21.42 21.32
N SER A 556 -4.31 -21.22 22.25
CA SER A 556 -4.34 -20.10 23.20
C SER A 556 -4.25 -18.76 22.47
N GLY A 557 -3.46 -18.71 21.40
CA GLY A 557 -3.37 -17.55 20.50
C GLY A 557 -4.43 -17.51 19.39
N ASP A 558 -5.54 -18.23 19.57
CA ASP A 558 -6.63 -18.44 18.61
C ASP A 558 -6.23 -19.28 17.37
N ASP A 559 -6.83 -19.06 16.19
CA ASP A 559 -6.58 -19.76 14.92
C ASP A 559 -5.98 -18.87 13.83
N TYR A 560 -5.69 -17.59 14.09
CA TYR A 560 -5.18 -16.65 13.09
C TYR A 560 -3.64 -16.70 12.90
N LEU A 561 -3.05 -15.71 12.20
CA LEU A 561 -1.61 -15.64 11.90
C LEU A 561 -0.71 -15.57 13.16
N SER A 562 -1.23 -15.09 14.29
CA SER A 562 -0.57 -15.14 15.61
C SER A 562 -0.36 -16.58 16.08
N ASN A 563 -1.39 -17.41 16.00
CA ASN A 563 -1.28 -18.85 16.24
C ASN A 563 -0.36 -19.51 15.19
N GLU A 564 -0.45 -19.12 13.92
CA GLU A 564 0.34 -19.74 12.86
C GLU A 564 1.86 -19.58 13.07
N ILE A 565 2.33 -18.38 13.43
CA ILE A 565 3.75 -18.18 13.75
C ILE A 565 4.15 -18.98 14.99
N PHE A 566 3.30 -19.00 16.02
CA PHE A 566 3.57 -19.75 17.24
C PHE A 566 3.69 -21.25 16.97
N TYR A 567 2.72 -21.82 16.24
CA TYR A 567 2.68 -23.23 15.86
C TYR A 567 3.90 -23.65 15.05
N ARG A 568 4.27 -22.88 14.01
CA ARG A 568 5.41 -23.20 13.14
C ARG A 568 6.74 -23.16 13.88
N VAL A 569 6.94 -22.16 14.76
CA VAL A 569 8.15 -22.09 15.61
C VAL A 569 8.16 -23.25 16.60
N ALA A 570 7.03 -23.52 17.27
CA ALA A 570 6.89 -24.60 18.23
C ALA A 570 7.19 -25.97 17.61
N LYS A 571 6.68 -26.24 16.40
CA LYS A 571 6.95 -27.44 15.61
C LYS A 571 8.44 -27.58 15.31
N MET A 572 9.07 -26.58 14.71
CA MET A 572 10.49 -26.62 14.38
C MET A 572 11.37 -26.82 15.62
N ARG A 573 11.03 -26.15 16.73
CA ARG A 573 11.71 -26.32 18.03
C ARG A 573 11.58 -27.75 18.55
N THR A 574 10.38 -28.34 18.51
CA THR A 574 10.15 -29.73 18.95
C THR A 574 10.95 -30.73 18.10
N GLU A 575 11.06 -30.49 16.79
CA GLU A 575 11.77 -31.39 15.88
C GLU A 575 13.31 -31.28 15.97
N GLN A 576 13.84 -30.10 16.31
CA GLN A 576 15.27 -29.80 16.14
C GLN A 576 16.02 -29.49 17.45
N ARG A 577 15.34 -28.89 18.44
CA ARG A 577 15.94 -28.52 19.74
C ARG A 577 14.86 -28.42 20.83
N PRO A 578 14.33 -29.56 21.33
CA PRO A 578 13.13 -29.59 22.20
C PRO A 578 13.19 -28.71 23.45
N TYR A 579 14.39 -28.49 23.99
CA TYR A 579 14.62 -27.71 25.21
C TYR A 579 14.90 -26.21 24.96
N LEU A 580 14.90 -25.74 23.71
CA LEU A 580 15.01 -24.31 23.41
C LEU A 580 13.79 -23.59 23.96
N GLN A 581 14.00 -22.47 24.66
CA GLN A 581 12.93 -21.63 25.17
C GLN A 581 12.25 -20.89 24.03
N THR A 582 11.06 -21.35 23.64
CA THR A 582 10.21 -20.69 22.66
C THR A 582 8.80 -20.53 23.16
N GLY A 583 8.13 -19.43 22.79
CA GLY A 583 6.71 -19.24 23.04
C GLY A 583 6.16 -17.99 22.38
N HIS A 584 4.87 -17.74 22.62
CA HIS A 584 4.14 -16.61 22.08
C HIS A 584 3.67 -15.68 23.19
N LEU A 585 3.81 -14.38 22.94
CA LEU A 585 3.33 -13.34 23.82
C LEU A 585 2.31 -12.48 23.05
N HIS A 586 1.04 -12.63 23.39
CA HIS A 586 0.04 -11.63 23.01
C HIS A 586 0.20 -10.41 23.92
N ILE A 587 0.29 -9.24 23.33
CA ILE A 587 0.49 -7.96 24.03
C ILE A 587 -0.73 -7.07 23.88
N PRO A 588 -0.95 -6.12 24.80
CA PRO A 588 -2.18 -5.34 24.83
C PRO A 588 -2.54 -4.62 23.54
N LEU A 589 -3.81 -4.73 23.11
CA LEU A 589 -4.43 -3.70 22.28
C LEU A 589 -4.57 -2.42 23.11
N ILE A 590 -4.17 -1.29 22.55
CA ILE A 590 -4.15 -0.01 23.29
C ILE A 590 -4.67 1.18 22.46
N GLN A 591 -4.98 0.94 21.18
CA GLN A 591 -5.53 1.93 20.26
C GLN A 591 -6.75 1.35 19.57
N GLU A 592 -7.82 2.12 19.49
CA GLU A 592 -9.03 1.78 18.75
C GLU A 592 -9.51 2.97 17.94
N LYS A 593 -10.42 2.70 16.99
CA LYS A 593 -11.02 3.73 16.13
C LYS A 593 -11.75 4.79 16.95
N ILE A 594 -12.50 4.32 17.94
CA ILE A 594 -13.22 5.11 18.93
C ILE A 594 -12.64 4.68 20.28
N PRO A 595 -11.97 5.57 21.03
CA PRO A 595 -11.55 5.30 22.40
C PRO A 595 -12.69 4.70 23.21
N ASP A 596 -12.39 3.65 23.95
CA ASP A 596 -13.35 2.99 24.84
C ASP A 596 -12.72 2.76 26.22
N ILE A 597 -13.58 2.65 27.23
CA ILE A 597 -13.19 2.42 28.62
C ILE A 597 -13.39 0.95 28.93
N TYR A 598 -12.28 0.26 29.14
CA TYR A 598 -12.22 -1.14 29.51
C TYR A 598 -12.25 -1.32 31.04
N GLU A 599 -12.28 -2.59 31.44
CA GLU A 599 -12.22 -2.99 32.84
C GLU A 599 -11.08 -2.27 33.59
N ARG A 600 -11.35 -1.94 34.86
CA ARG A 600 -10.46 -1.15 35.75
C ARG A 600 -10.30 0.32 35.37
N GLY A 601 -11.08 0.84 34.42
CA GLY A 601 -11.07 2.25 34.01
C GLY A 601 -9.94 2.60 33.03
N ASN A 602 -9.34 1.60 32.40
CA ASN A 602 -8.31 1.80 31.39
C ASN A 602 -8.95 2.26 30.07
N GLU A 603 -8.43 3.31 29.47
CA GLU A 603 -8.97 3.88 28.22
C GLU A 603 -8.01 3.62 27.05
N THR A 604 -8.53 3.07 25.94
CA THR A 604 -7.77 3.01 24.68
C THR A 604 -7.57 4.42 24.12
N THR A 605 -6.46 4.69 23.47
CA THR A 605 -6.07 6.07 23.09
C THR A 605 -5.93 6.23 21.59
N LYS A 606 -6.19 7.45 21.09
CA LYS A 606 -5.79 7.86 19.73
C LYS A 606 -4.30 8.22 19.64
N ASP A 607 -3.70 8.69 20.75
CA ASP A 607 -2.26 8.98 20.88
C ASP A 607 -1.51 7.74 21.36
N LEU A 608 -0.72 7.14 20.46
CA LEU A 608 0.02 5.91 20.71
C LEU A 608 1.13 6.07 21.75
N ASN A 609 1.78 7.23 21.84
CA ASN A 609 3.11 7.31 22.48
C ASN A 609 3.11 7.00 23.99
N PRO A 610 2.23 7.57 24.84
CA PRO A 610 2.31 7.34 26.28
C PRO A 610 2.07 5.88 26.66
N VAL A 611 1.04 5.26 26.08
CA VAL A 611 0.64 3.90 26.43
C VAL A 611 1.54 2.85 25.79
N ILE A 612 2.02 3.04 24.54
CA ILE A 612 3.03 2.15 23.94
C ILE A 612 4.32 2.18 24.77
N LYS A 613 4.73 3.34 25.30
CA LYS A 613 5.96 3.43 26.10
C LYS A 613 5.89 2.57 27.35
N GLU A 614 4.76 2.62 28.06
CA GLU A 614 4.51 1.76 29.21
C GLU A 614 4.50 0.27 28.81
N LEU A 615 3.83 -0.07 27.71
CA LEU A 615 3.80 -1.44 27.16
C LEU A 615 5.20 -1.96 26.86
N VAL A 616 6.04 -1.18 26.15
CA VAL A 616 7.41 -1.57 25.81
C VAL A 616 8.25 -1.75 27.09
N ASN A 617 8.05 -0.91 28.11
CA ASN A 617 8.74 -1.07 29.38
C ASN A 617 8.32 -2.36 30.11
N GLU A 618 7.05 -2.75 30.05
CA GLU A 618 6.60 -4.02 30.61
C GLU A 618 7.24 -5.21 29.88
N ILE A 619 7.37 -5.16 28.55
CA ILE A 619 8.08 -6.21 27.80
C ILE A 619 9.55 -6.28 28.20
N LYS A 620 10.22 -5.14 28.42
CA LYS A 620 11.60 -5.15 28.95
C LYS A 620 11.66 -5.79 30.33
N SER A 621 10.71 -5.51 31.21
CA SER A 621 10.57 -6.14 32.53
C SER A 621 10.40 -7.66 32.41
N ILE A 622 9.56 -8.13 31.48
CA ILE A 622 9.41 -9.56 31.16
C ILE A 622 10.77 -10.16 30.77
N ILE A 623 11.51 -9.53 29.84
CA ILE A 623 12.83 -10.01 29.39
C ILE A 623 13.86 -10.04 30.53
N TYR A 624 13.79 -9.11 31.49
CA TYR A 624 14.67 -9.15 32.67
C TYR A 624 14.39 -10.33 33.60
N LYS A 625 13.13 -10.76 33.68
CA LYS A 625 12.71 -11.86 34.57
C LYS A 625 13.07 -13.23 34.02
N THR A 626 13.20 -13.40 32.70
CA THR A 626 13.38 -14.71 32.05
C THR A 626 14.81 -15.23 32.11
#